data_AF-A0A0U4AYV5-F1
#
_entry.id   AF-A0A0U4AYV5-F1
#
_cell.length_a   1.000
_cell.length_b   1.000
_cell.length_c   1.000
_cell.angle_alpha   90.00
_cell.angle_beta   90.00
_cell.angle_gamma   90.00
#
_symmetry.space_group_name_H-M   'P 1'
#
loop_
_entity.id
_entity.type
_entity.pdbx_description
1 polymer ?
#
loop_
_entity_poly.entity_id
_entity_poly.type
_entity_poly.pdbx_seq_one_letter_code
_entity_poly.pdbx_strand_id
1 'polypeptide(L)'
;MVVHKLSDAAALIGVSDDTLRRWQQQGRFSPVDVDGRAGIEGTELARLAAEHAATPDHGPEHTSARNHLRGIVTRITTDTVMAQVELVCGPYRVVSLVSRESVEALGLEPGSVAWATVKSTNVSLEVSS
;
A
#
# COMPACT_ATOMS: atom_id res chain seq x y z
N MET A 1 -12.82 7.26 -22.01
CA MET A 1 -11.58 7.71 -21.35
C MET A 1 -11.90 7.85 -19.88
N VAL A 2 -11.18 7.14 -19.00
CA VAL A 2 -11.42 7.19 -17.55
C VAL A 2 -10.69 8.42 -17.01
N VAL A 3 -11.37 9.23 -16.20
CA VAL A 3 -10.81 10.45 -15.60
C VAL A 3 -11.10 10.46 -14.11
N HIS A 4 -10.16 10.93 -13.31
CA HIS A 4 -10.28 11.02 -11.86
C HIS A 4 -10.15 12.47 -11.42
N LYS A 5 -10.97 12.91 -10.45
CA LYS A 5 -10.74 14.19 -9.75
C LYS A 5 -9.38 14.10 -9.04
N LEU A 6 -8.68 15.23 -8.93
CA LEU A 6 -7.36 15.26 -8.30
C LEU A 6 -7.35 14.70 -6.86
N SER A 7 -8.41 14.93 -6.09
CA SER A 7 -8.55 14.36 -4.73
C SER A 7 -8.63 12.84 -4.74
N ASP A 8 -9.42 12.28 -5.65
CA ASP A 8 -9.63 10.83 -5.75
C ASP A 8 -8.35 10.15 -6.26
N ALA A 9 -7.69 10.79 -7.23
CA ALA A 9 -6.38 10.39 -7.72
C ALA A 9 -5.29 10.39 -6.63
N ALA A 10 -5.28 11.40 -5.76
CA ALA A 10 -4.31 11.52 -4.67
C ALA A 10 -4.50 10.38 -3.66
N ALA A 11 -5.76 10.11 -3.29
CA ALA A 11 -6.11 8.99 -2.44
C ALA A 11 -5.72 7.64 -3.06
N LEU A 12 -5.96 7.44 -4.36
CA LEU A 12 -5.60 6.20 -5.09
C LEU A 12 -4.10 5.92 -5.10
N ILE A 13 -3.25 6.95 -5.21
CA ILE A 13 -1.78 6.80 -5.22
C ILE A 13 -1.19 6.81 -3.79
N GLY A 14 -1.97 7.20 -2.78
CA GLY A 14 -1.51 7.30 -1.40
C GLY A 14 -0.66 8.54 -1.12
N VAL A 15 -0.93 9.64 -1.82
CA VAL A 15 -0.26 10.94 -1.63
C VAL A 15 -1.28 12.03 -1.26
N SER A 16 -0.80 13.18 -0.81
CA SER A 16 -1.67 14.35 -0.59
C SER A 16 -2.09 15.02 -1.91
N ASP A 17 -3.26 15.67 -1.92
CA ASP A 17 -3.73 16.51 -3.03
C ASP A 17 -2.66 17.55 -3.44
N ASP A 18 -1.97 18.14 -2.48
CA ASP A 18 -0.89 19.11 -2.70
C ASP A 18 0.33 18.49 -3.40
N THR A 19 0.56 17.18 -3.23
CA THR A 19 1.60 16.45 -3.94
C THR A 19 1.22 16.33 -5.42
N LEU A 20 -0.02 15.94 -5.74
CA LEU A 20 -0.48 15.88 -7.13
C LEU A 20 -0.50 17.25 -7.80
N ARG A 21 -0.95 18.30 -7.10
CA ARG A 21 -0.90 19.69 -7.60
C ARG A 21 0.52 20.12 -7.91
N ARG A 22 1.50 19.77 -7.07
CA ARG A 22 2.92 20.03 -7.33
C ARG A 22 3.42 19.28 -8.55
N TRP A 23 3.08 18.01 -8.72
CA TRP A 23 3.46 17.23 -9.91
C TRP A 23 2.85 17.80 -11.20
N GLN A 24 1.62 18.31 -11.13
CA GLN A 24 0.99 19.03 -12.25
C GLN A 24 1.78 20.29 -12.60
N GLN A 25 2.15 21.12 -11.62
CA GLN A 25 2.94 22.35 -11.83
C GLN A 25 4.33 22.05 -12.39
N GLN A 26 4.89 20.87 -12.09
CA GLN A 26 6.13 20.37 -12.65
C GLN A 26 5.99 19.78 -14.07
N GLY A 27 4.78 19.78 -14.64
CA GLY A 27 4.52 19.24 -15.98
C GLY A 27 4.57 17.71 -16.06
N ARG A 28 4.41 17.00 -14.93
CA ARG A 28 4.47 15.53 -14.92
C ARG A 28 3.25 14.87 -15.57
N PHE A 29 2.16 15.60 -15.78
CA PHE A 29 0.95 15.15 -16.48
C PHE A 29 0.14 16.35 -16.97
N SER A 30 -0.81 16.12 -17.88
CA SER A 30 -1.69 17.18 -18.39
C SER A 30 -3.04 17.15 -17.65
N PRO A 31 -3.48 18.26 -17.04
CA PRO A 31 -4.77 18.27 -16.35
C PRO A 31 -5.93 18.15 -17.35
N VAL A 32 -6.96 17.43 -16.96
CA VAL A 32 -8.25 17.37 -17.66
C VAL A 32 -9.34 18.04 -16.82
N ASP A 33 -10.39 18.56 -17.44
CA ASP A 33 -11.56 19.05 -16.71
C ASP A 33 -12.49 17.88 -16.35
N VAL A 34 -12.90 17.81 -15.09
CA VAL A 34 -13.88 16.86 -14.56
C VAL A 34 -14.89 17.63 -13.73
N ASP A 35 -16.07 17.86 -14.29
CA ASP A 35 -17.16 18.64 -13.68
C ASP A 35 -16.73 20.06 -13.23
N GLY A 36 -15.91 20.76 -14.03
CA GLY A 36 -15.37 22.08 -13.67
C GLY A 36 -14.28 22.04 -12.60
N ARG A 37 -13.73 20.86 -12.30
CA ARG A 37 -12.59 20.67 -11.40
C ARG A 37 -11.41 20.04 -12.14
N ALA A 38 -10.21 20.33 -11.66
CA ALA A 38 -9.02 19.67 -12.17
C ALA A 38 -9.09 18.15 -11.92
N GLY A 39 -8.85 17.39 -12.97
CA GLY A 39 -8.70 15.95 -12.96
C GLY A 39 -7.47 15.49 -13.73
N ILE A 40 -7.27 14.19 -13.75
CA ILE A 40 -6.18 13.50 -14.43
C ILE A 40 -6.74 12.31 -15.20
N GLU A 41 -6.20 12.09 -16.40
CA GLU A 41 -6.55 10.94 -17.23
C GLU A 41 -6.00 9.64 -16.61
N GLY A 42 -6.79 8.57 -16.64
CA GLY A 42 -6.50 7.35 -15.90
C GLY A 42 -5.18 6.70 -16.31
N THR A 43 -4.75 6.81 -17.57
CA THR A 43 -3.47 6.24 -18.02
C THR A 43 -2.28 7.07 -17.52
N GLU A 44 -2.40 8.40 -17.47
CA GLU A 44 -1.40 9.26 -16.83
C GLU A 44 -1.30 8.99 -15.32
N LEU A 45 -2.44 8.81 -14.65
CA LEU A 45 -2.48 8.47 -13.23
C LEU A 45 -1.78 7.14 -12.95
N ALA A 46 -2.07 6.11 -13.75
CA ALA A 46 -1.44 4.79 -13.61
C ALA A 46 0.08 4.85 -13.80
N ARG A 47 0.58 5.65 -14.76
CA ARG A 47 2.02 5.84 -14.96
C ARG A 47 2.67 6.51 -13.74
N LEU A 48 2.07 7.57 -13.21
CA LEU A 48 2.58 8.26 -12.02
C LEU A 48 2.58 7.35 -10.78
N ALA A 49 1.56 6.50 -10.63
CA ALA A 49 1.47 5.52 -9.54
C ALA A 49 2.62 4.51 -9.61
N ALA A 50 2.91 3.98 -10.80
CA ALA A 50 4.01 3.04 -11.01
C ALA A 50 5.39 3.65 -10.68
N GLU A 51 5.62 4.91 -11.09
CA GLU A 51 6.84 5.64 -10.74
C GLU A 51 6.97 5.88 -9.23
N HIS A 52 5.86 6.19 -8.56
CA HIS A 52 5.84 6.42 -7.11
C HIS A 52 6.13 5.14 -6.32
N ALA A 53 5.51 4.02 -6.71
CA ALA A 53 5.69 2.72 -6.07
C ALA A 53 7.12 2.15 -6.20
N ALA A 54 7.89 2.61 -7.20
CA ALA A 54 9.28 2.19 -7.42
C ALA A 54 10.28 2.77 -6.41
N THR A 55 9.84 3.56 -5.42
CA THR A 55 10.68 4.07 -4.32
C THR A 55 10.25 3.53 -2.93
N PRO A 56 10.25 2.19 -2.67
CA PRO A 56 9.95 1.69 -1.34
C PRO A 56 11.20 1.76 -0.43
N ASP A 57 10.97 2.07 0.86
CA ASP A 57 11.90 1.73 1.95
C ASP A 57 12.17 0.22 1.88
N HIS A 58 13.39 -0.17 1.52
CA HIS A 58 13.68 -1.54 1.12
C HIS A 58 13.50 -2.51 2.29
N GLY A 59 12.57 -3.45 2.14
CA GLY A 59 12.44 -4.62 3.00
C GLY A 59 13.60 -5.62 2.81
N PRO A 60 13.54 -6.81 3.43
CA PRO A 60 14.65 -7.78 3.39
C PRO A 60 15.06 -8.18 1.96
N GLU A 61 16.36 -8.10 1.66
CA GLU A 61 16.98 -8.08 0.32
C GLU A 61 16.83 -9.36 -0.53
N HIS A 62 16.18 -10.42 -0.04
CA HIS A 62 16.09 -11.72 -0.71
C HIS A 62 14.70 -12.37 -0.61
N THR A 63 13.66 -11.73 -1.15
CA THR A 63 12.35 -12.38 -1.29
C THR A 63 11.69 -12.07 -2.64
N SER A 64 10.90 -13.04 -3.14
CA SER A 64 10.06 -12.87 -4.32
C SER A 64 8.77 -12.11 -4.03
N ALA A 65 8.47 -11.85 -2.75
CA ALA A 65 7.43 -10.92 -2.37
C ALA A 65 7.83 -9.51 -2.80
N ARG A 66 7.03 -8.85 -3.65
CA ARG A 66 7.26 -7.44 -4.04
C ARG A 66 6.59 -6.46 -3.07
N ASN A 67 5.56 -6.92 -2.36
CA ASN A 67 4.80 -6.08 -1.45
C ASN A 67 5.31 -6.29 -0.03
N HIS A 68 5.92 -5.24 0.51
CA HIS A 68 6.47 -5.19 1.86
C HIS A 68 5.82 -4.06 2.62
N LEU A 69 5.01 -4.40 3.63
CA LEU A 69 4.36 -3.41 4.47
C LEU A 69 5.02 -3.43 5.84
N ARG A 70 5.90 -2.46 6.10
CA ARG A 70 6.47 -2.24 7.44
C ARG A 70 5.37 -1.77 8.38
N GLY A 71 5.28 -2.39 9.54
CA GLY A 71 4.27 -2.04 10.53
C GLY A 71 4.68 -2.39 11.95
N ILE A 72 3.78 -2.08 12.87
CA ILE A 72 3.87 -2.47 14.28
C ILE A 72 2.83 -3.54 14.57
N VAL A 73 3.24 -4.59 15.27
CA VAL A 73 2.31 -5.62 15.75
C VAL A 73 1.43 -5.02 16.83
N THR A 74 0.11 -5.06 16.65
CA THR A 74 -0.86 -4.51 17.62
C THR A 74 -1.53 -5.58 18.47
N ARG A 75 -1.63 -6.81 17.95
CA ARG A 75 -2.25 -7.94 18.64
C ARG A 75 -1.77 -9.28 18.08
N ILE A 76 -1.63 -10.26 18.97
CA ILE A 76 -1.40 -11.66 18.63
C ILE A 76 -2.46 -12.49 19.35
N THR A 77 -3.14 -13.37 18.63
CA THR A 77 -4.07 -14.36 19.19
C THR A 77 -3.59 -15.74 18.76
N THR A 78 -3.29 -16.60 19.72
CA THR A 78 -2.63 -17.89 19.46
C THR A 78 -3.54 -19.02 19.90
N ASP A 79 -3.62 -20.06 19.07
CA ASP A 79 -4.18 -21.36 19.42
C ASP A 79 -3.05 -22.41 19.58
N THR A 80 -3.38 -23.70 19.58
CA THR A 80 -2.37 -24.77 19.74
C THR A 80 -1.34 -24.82 18.61
N VAL A 81 -1.73 -24.53 17.37
CA VAL A 81 -0.93 -24.74 16.14
C VAL A 81 -0.70 -23.44 15.37
N MET A 82 -1.71 -22.57 15.33
CA MET A 82 -1.79 -21.35 14.54
C MET A 82 -1.82 -20.12 15.45
N ALA A 83 -1.45 -18.99 14.87
CA ALA A 83 -1.56 -17.68 15.47
C ALA A 83 -2.04 -16.67 14.44
N GLN A 84 -2.98 -15.83 14.86
CA GLN A 84 -3.39 -14.64 14.15
C GLN A 84 -2.57 -13.46 14.65
N VAL A 85 -1.83 -12.82 13.74
CA VAL A 85 -1.01 -11.65 14.02
C VAL A 85 -1.61 -10.45 13.29
N GLU A 86 -1.79 -9.35 14.02
CA GLU A 86 -2.29 -8.09 13.49
C GLU A 86 -1.18 -7.04 13.45
N LEU A 87 -1.02 -6.40 12.30
CA LEU A 87 -0.09 -5.30 12.08
C LEU A 87 -0.84 -4.05 11.65
N VAL A 88 -0.38 -2.90 12.12
CA VAL A 88 -0.72 -1.59 11.54
C VAL A 88 0.48 -1.10 10.73
N CYS A 89 0.27 -0.94 9.42
CA CYS A 89 1.26 -0.53 8.44
C CYS A 89 0.82 0.81 7.82
N GLY A 90 1.12 1.92 8.48
CA GLY A 90 0.60 3.23 8.09
C GLY A 90 -0.93 3.29 8.23
N PRO A 91 -1.69 3.68 7.19
CA PRO A 91 -3.16 3.71 7.25
C PRO A 91 -3.81 2.31 7.14
N TYR A 92 -3.01 1.26 6.90
CA TYR A 92 -3.51 -0.08 6.62
C TYR A 92 -3.42 -0.99 7.84
N ARG A 93 -4.48 -1.77 8.07
CA ARG A 93 -4.49 -2.87 9.05
C ARG A 93 -4.35 -4.19 8.29
N VAL A 94 -3.29 -4.94 8.59
CA VAL A 94 -2.98 -6.24 7.98
C VAL A 94 -3.16 -7.34 9.02
N VAL A 95 -3.84 -8.42 8.65
CA VAL A 95 -4.00 -9.61 9.49
C VAL A 95 -3.38 -10.80 8.76
N SER A 96 -2.50 -11.53 9.44
CA SER A 96 -1.88 -12.74 8.93
C SER A 96 -2.16 -13.93 9.83
N LEU A 97 -2.38 -15.10 9.23
CA LEU A 97 -2.39 -16.38 9.92
C LEU A 97 -1.03 -17.06 9.68
N VAL A 98 -0.31 -17.31 10.75
CA VAL A 98 1.00 -17.97 10.76
C VAL A 98 0.98 -19.11 11.77
N SER A 99 1.99 -19.99 11.76
CA SER A 99 2.10 -20.99 12.82
C SER A 99 2.47 -20.34 14.16
N ARG A 100 2.03 -20.94 15.27
CA ARG A 100 2.47 -20.56 16.62
C ARG A 100 3.99 -20.56 16.72
N GLU A 101 4.63 -21.59 16.17
CA GLU A 101 6.09 -21.72 16.14
C GLU A 101 6.77 -20.55 15.41
N SER A 102 6.15 -19.99 14.37
CA SER A 102 6.70 -18.82 13.65
C SER A 102 6.68 -17.57 14.52
N VAL A 103 5.60 -17.36 15.28
CA VAL A 103 5.51 -16.24 16.23
C VAL A 103 6.61 -16.33 17.28
N GLU A 104 6.82 -17.52 17.83
CA GLU A 104 7.83 -17.78 18.85
C GLU A 104 9.26 -17.65 18.28
N ALA A 105 9.52 -18.25 17.13
CA ALA A 105 10.84 -18.21 16.48
C ALA A 105 11.24 -16.79 16.06
N LEU A 106 10.26 -15.96 15.66
CA LEU A 106 10.48 -14.57 15.28
C LEU A 106 10.44 -13.61 16.48
N GLY A 107 10.12 -14.09 17.68
CA GLY A 107 9.98 -13.26 18.87
C GLY A 107 8.92 -12.16 18.72
N LEU A 108 7.82 -12.44 18.01
CA LEU A 108 6.76 -11.46 17.78
C LEU A 108 5.95 -11.25 19.05
N GLU A 109 5.78 -9.99 19.41
CA GLU A 109 4.92 -9.53 20.50
C GLU A 109 4.21 -8.22 20.12
N PRO A 110 3.10 -7.84 20.76
CA PRO A 110 2.54 -6.51 20.60
C PRO A 110 3.61 -5.42 20.86
N GLY A 111 3.83 -4.56 19.89
CA GLY A 111 4.90 -3.56 19.90
C GLY A 111 6.09 -3.88 18.98
N SER A 112 6.26 -5.13 18.54
CA SER A 112 7.33 -5.49 17.60
C SER A 112 7.15 -4.77 16.26
N VAL A 113 8.25 -4.27 15.70
CA VAL A 113 8.29 -3.84 14.30
C VAL A 113 8.48 -5.07 13.43
N ALA A 114 7.59 -5.26 12.47
CA ALA A 114 7.61 -6.40 11.56
C ALA A 114 7.22 -5.97 10.14
N TRP A 115 7.50 -6.86 9.18
CA TRP A 115 7.14 -6.66 7.78
C TRP A 115 6.09 -7.69 7.37
N ALA A 116 4.92 -7.22 6.96
CA ALA A 116 4.00 -8.07 6.23
C ALA A 116 4.50 -8.20 4.79
N THR A 117 4.79 -9.42 4.37
CA THR A 117 5.25 -9.70 3.00
C THR A 117 4.17 -10.45 2.25
N VAL A 118 3.79 -9.96 1.07
CA VAL A 118 2.76 -10.58 0.23
C VAL A 118 3.36 -10.93 -1.12
N LYS A 119 3.23 -12.20 -1.51
CA LYS A 119 3.64 -12.66 -2.84
C LYS A 119 2.81 -11.96 -3.91
N SER A 120 3.46 -11.48 -4.96
CA SER A 120 2.81 -10.74 -6.05
C SER A 120 1.69 -11.53 -6.75
N THR A 121 1.74 -12.86 -6.69
CA THR A 121 0.75 -13.78 -7.29
C THR A 121 -0.55 -13.89 -6.50
N ASN A 122 -0.64 -13.31 -5.30
CA ASN A 122 -1.76 -13.45 -4.38
C ASN A 122 -2.47 -12.10 -4.16
N VAL A 123 -2.70 -11.35 -5.25
CA VAL A 123 -3.40 -10.06 -5.23
C VAL A 123 -4.61 -10.15 -6.16
N SER A 124 -5.78 -9.75 -5.66
CA SER A 124 -6.99 -9.57 -6.47
C SER A 124 -7.19 -8.08 -6.76
N LEU A 125 -7.61 -7.77 -7.98
CA LEU A 125 -7.97 -6.40 -8.39
C LEU A 125 -9.48 -6.28 -8.45
N GLU A 126 -10.03 -5.28 -7.78
CA GLU A 126 -11.44 -4.95 -7.79
C GLU A 126 -11.59 -3.47 -8.19
N VAL A 127 -12.61 -3.16 -8.98
CA VAL A 127 -12.95 -1.78 -9.37
C VAL A 127 -14.18 -1.34 -8.57
N SER A 128 -14.09 -0.20 -7.90
CA SER A 128 -15.24 0.45 -7.28
C SER A 128 -16.21 0.90 -8.37
N SER A 129 -17.46 0.45 -8.28
CA SER A 129 -18.56 0.80 -9.21
C SER A 129 -19.05 2.23 -9.01
#